data_AF-A0A2N9ERJ3-F1
#
_entry.id   AF-A0A2N9ERJ3-F1
#
_cell.length_a   1.000
_cell.length_b   1.000
_cell.length_c   1.000
_cell.angle_alpha   90.00
_cell.angle_beta   90.00
_cell.angle_gamma   90.00
#
_symmetry.space_group_name_H-M   'P 1'
#
loop_
_entity.id
_entity.type
_entity.pdbx_description
1 polymer ?
#
loop_
_entity_poly.entity_id
_entity_poly.type
_entity_poly.pdbx_seq_one_letter_code
_entity_poly.pdbx_strand_id
1 'polypeptide(L)'
;MYKDLRALLQLLLSLCSKDLVDFSSDSIETQGTNISQVVYFGLHIITPLISLDLLKYPKLCHDYFALLSHLLEVYPETVAQLNSEAFTHVLGTLDFGLHHQGVVAIWPGGCILVCIPSCDAEIIDMCLRSLKALASYHYKETGSGKTGLGLHAAGLKDSGGNLREGILSQFLRALLQLLLFEDYSPDLVSSAADALLPLILCEQGLYQRLGNELIERQANPTLRSRLANALQSLISANQLSSTLDRINYQRFRKNLSNFLIEVRGFLRTM
;
A
#
# COMPACT_ATOMS: atom_id res chain seq x y z
N MET A 1 -22.61 13.51 15.47
CA MET A 1 -21.19 13.15 15.29
C MET A 1 -20.98 12.14 14.15
N TYR A 2 -21.41 10.87 14.26
CA TYR A 2 -21.25 9.88 13.17
C TYR A 2 -21.85 10.32 11.82
N LYS A 3 -23.07 10.85 11.82
CA LYS A 3 -23.77 11.31 10.60
C LYS A 3 -23.07 12.51 9.95
N ASP A 4 -22.56 13.43 10.77
CA ASP A 4 -21.90 14.65 10.32
C ASP A 4 -20.53 14.33 9.71
N LEU A 5 -19.78 13.44 10.34
CA LEU A 5 -18.50 12.94 9.85
C LEU A 5 -18.65 12.22 8.51
N ARG A 6 -19.68 11.38 8.39
CA ARG A 6 -20.00 10.70 7.14
C ARG A 6 -20.42 11.68 6.04
N ALA A 7 -21.25 12.66 6.35
CA ALA A 7 -21.65 13.70 5.39
C ALA A 7 -20.44 14.51 4.90
N LEU A 8 -19.49 14.80 5.80
CA LEU A 8 -18.25 15.50 5.45
C LEU A 8 -17.34 14.65 4.55
N LEU A 9 -17.17 13.35 4.86
CA LEU A 9 -16.42 12.41 4.00
C LEU A 9 -17.03 12.30 2.60
N GLN A 10 -18.35 12.16 2.51
CA GLN A 10 -19.06 12.11 1.24
C GLN A 10 -18.96 13.42 0.47
N LEU A 11 -18.98 14.56 1.16
CA LEU A 11 -18.74 15.86 0.56
C LEU A 11 -17.34 15.95 -0.02
N LEU A 12 -16.30 15.58 0.73
CA LEU A 12 -14.92 15.58 0.23
C LEU A 12 -14.75 14.64 -0.97
N LEU A 13 -15.32 13.43 -0.90
CA LEU A 13 -15.30 12.48 -2.00
C LEU A 13 -16.01 13.04 -3.25
N SER A 14 -17.15 13.72 -3.06
CA SER A 14 -17.88 14.37 -4.15
C SER A 14 -17.07 15.50 -4.79
N LEU A 15 -16.30 16.26 -4.00
CA LEU A 15 -15.40 17.30 -4.50
C LEU A 15 -14.29 16.70 -5.35
N CYS A 16 -13.65 15.60 -4.91
CA CYS A 16 -12.65 14.91 -5.72
C CYS A 16 -13.22 14.36 -7.02
N SER A 17 -14.44 13.79 -6.97
CA SER A 17 -15.08 13.21 -8.16
C SER A 17 -15.51 14.26 -9.19
N LYS A 18 -15.85 15.48 -8.75
CA LYS A 18 -16.25 16.59 -9.64
C LYS A 18 -15.06 17.22 -10.36
N ASP A 19 -13.89 17.26 -9.74
CA ASP A 19 -12.64 17.75 -10.37
C ASP A 19 -12.25 16.90 -11.60
N LEU A 20 -12.57 15.60 -11.57
CA LEU A 20 -12.39 14.71 -12.73
C LEU A 20 -13.36 14.97 -13.90
N VAL A 21 -14.46 15.70 -13.66
CA VAL A 21 -15.49 16.01 -14.68
C VAL A 21 -15.29 17.40 -15.28
N ASP A 22 -14.46 18.26 -14.66
CA ASP A 22 -14.17 19.59 -15.19
C ASP A 22 -13.09 19.55 -16.29
N PHE A 23 -13.44 18.86 -17.38
CA PHE A 23 -12.82 19.01 -18.69
C PHE A 23 -13.40 20.23 -19.43
N SER A 24 -13.77 21.31 -18.72
CA SER A 24 -14.14 22.57 -19.37
C SER A 24 -12.93 23.50 -19.42
N SER A 25 -12.42 23.62 -20.64
CA SER A 25 -11.55 24.68 -21.13
C SER A 25 -12.01 26.05 -20.63
N ASP A 26 -11.14 26.77 -19.91
CA ASP A 26 -10.70 28.09 -20.35
C ASP A 26 -9.51 28.61 -19.54
N SER A 27 -8.52 29.09 -20.29
CA SER A 27 -7.34 29.79 -19.82
C SER A 27 -7.71 31.11 -19.16
N ILE A 28 -7.80 31.16 -17.84
CA ILE A 28 -7.69 32.42 -17.08
C ILE A 28 -6.86 32.18 -15.83
N GLU A 29 -5.67 32.79 -15.82
CA GLU A 29 -4.85 33.01 -14.62
C GLU A 29 -5.68 33.69 -13.54
N THR A 30 -6.25 32.90 -12.64
CA THR A 30 -6.80 33.36 -11.37
C THR A 30 -6.43 32.33 -10.33
N GLN A 31 -6.17 32.79 -9.10
CA GLN A 31 -5.84 31.99 -7.92
C GLN A 31 -6.97 30.99 -7.60
N GLY A 32 -7.10 29.96 -8.41
CA GLY A 32 -8.03 28.87 -8.22
C GLY A 32 -7.58 28.09 -6.99
N THR A 33 -8.44 28.04 -5.98
CA THR A 33 -8.22 27.22 -4.80
C THR A 33 -7.88 25.81 -5.25
N ASN A 34 -6.65 25.36 -4.99
CA ASN A 34 -6.21 24.04 -5.41
C ASN A 34 -7.07 22.99 -4.68
N ILE A 35 -7.93 22.28 -5.42
CA ILE A 35 -8.89 21.34 -4.86
C ILE A 35 -8.16 20.23 -4.08
N SER A 36 -6.95 19.84 -4.50
CA SER A 36 -6.14 18.88 -3.75
C SER A 36 -5.79 19.39 -2.34
N GLN A 37 -5.53 20.68 -2.19
CA GLN A 37 -5.27 21.31 -0.88
C GLN A 37 -6.53 21.38 -0.02
N VAL A 38 -7.70 21.64 -0.61
CA VAL A 38 -8.99 21.67 0.12
C VAL A 38 -9.38 20.29 0.61
N VAL A 39 -9.30 19.28 -0.27
CA VAL A 39 -9.57 17.88 0.07
C VAL A 39 -8.59 17.41 1.14
N TYR A 40 -7.31 17.76 0.99
CA TYR A 40 -6.28 17.40 1.96
C TYR A 40 -6.49 18.08 3.32
N PHE A 41 -6.82 19.38 3.33
CA PHE A 41 -7.13 20.10 4.57
C PHE A 41 -8.38 19.53 5.25
N GLY A 42 -9.40 19.17 4.47
CA GLY A 42 -10.57 18.44 4.93
C GLY A 42 -10.20 17.09 5.56
N LEU A 43 -9.31 16.32 4.91
CA LEU A 43 -8.81 15.06 5.46
C LEU A 43 -8.02 15.29 6.75
N HIS A 44 -7.18 16.32 6.84
CA HIS A 44 -6.41 16.66 8.05
C HIS A 44 -7.31 17.04 9.23
N ILE A 45 -8.47 17.68 8.97
CA ILE A 45 -9.48 17.95 10.01
C ILE A 45 -10.18 16.65 10.45
N ILE A 46 -10.51 15.79 9.49
CA ILE A 46 -11.27 14.55 9.73
C ILE A 46 -10.42 13.47 10.40
N THR A 47 -9.14 13.39 10.05
CA THR A 47 -8.20 12.37 10.49
C THR A 47 -8.16 12.19 12.02
N PRO A 48 -7.94 13.23 12.84
CA PRO A 48 -7.98 13.10 14.30
C PRO A 48 -9.39 12.82 14.86
N LEU A 49 -10.45 13.06 14.07
CA LEU A 49 -11.84 12.78 14.44
C LEU A 49 -12.25 11.32 14.13
N ILE A 50 -11.52 10.62 13.25
CA ILE A 50 -11.69 9.20 12.97
C ILE A 50 -10.80 8.41 13.92
N SER A 51 -11.33 8.10 15.10
CA SER A 51 -10.70 7.11 15.99
C SER A 51 -10.90 5.69 15.45
N LEU A 52 -9.99 4.78 15.80
CA LEU A 52 -10.12 3.34 15.46
C LEU A 52 -11.45 2.74 15.95
N ASP A 53 -12.03 3.28 17.02
CA ASP A 53 -13.36 2.88 17.51
C ASP A 53 -14.51 3.26 16.57
N LEU A 54 -14.36 4.32 15.78
CA LEU A 54 -15.34 4.72 14.78
C LEU A 54 -15.21 3.91 13.48
N LEU A 55 -14.05 3.31 13.21
CA LEU A 55 -13.88 2.36 12.10
C LEU A 55 -14.64 1.04 12.31
N LYS A 56 -15.17 0.79 13.51
CA LYS A 56 -16.13 -0.31 13.77
C LYS A 56 -17.44 -0.15 12.97
N TYR A 57 -17.75 1.06 12.48
CA TYR A 57 -18.91 1.30 11.64
C TYR A 57 -18.55 1.08 10.15
N PRO A 58 -19.05 0.02 9.50
CA PRO A 58 -18.55 -0.42 8.18
C PRO A 58 -18.75 0.63 7.07
N LYS A 59 -19.87 1.35 7.09
CA LYS A 59 -20.13 2.40 6.09
C LYS A 59 -19.17 3.58 6.20
N LEU A 60 -18.82 3.97 7.42
CA LEU A 60 -17.86 5.06 7.66
C LEU A 60 -16.44 4.62 7.32
N CYS A 61 -16.07 3.39 7.69
CA CYS A 61 -14.80 2.78 7.33
C CYS A 61 -14.64 2.77 5.80
N HIS A 62 -15.63 2.27 5.07
CA HIS A 62 -15.64 2.25 3.62
C HIS A 62 -15.53 3.65 3.00
N ASP A 63 -16.39 4.60 3.41
CA ASP A 63 -16.37 5.98 2.90
C ASP A 63 -14.99 6.64 3.14
N TYR A 64 -14.34 6.34 4.27
CA TYR A 64 -13.00 6.85 4.61
C TYR A 64 -11.89 6.23 3.76
N PHE A 65 -11.84 4.90 3.64
CA PHE A 65 -10.85 4.22 2.79
C PHE A 65 -11.04 4.55 1.31
N ALA A 66 -12.27 4.76 0.85
CA ALA A 66 -12.57 5.19 -0.51
C ALA A 66 -11.98 6.58 -0.79
N LEU A 67 -12.19 7.54 0.12
CA LEU A 67 -11.59 8.89 0.01
C LEU A 67 -10.06 8.82 0.04
N LEU A 68 -9.49 8.04 0.96
CA LEU A 68 -8.05 7.89 1.09
C LEU A 68 -7.43 7.29 -0.17
N SER A 69 -8.00 6.18 -0.68
CA SER A 69 -7.54 5.53 -1.91
C SER A 69 -7.58 6.50 -3.08
N HIS A 70 -8.68 7.24 -3.22
CA HIS A 70 -8.83 8.20 -4.30
C HIS A 70 -7.80 9.33 -4.23
N LEU A 71 -7.54 9.88 -3.05
CA LEU A 71 -6.54 10.92 -2.85
C LEU A 71 -5.13 10.44 -3.24
N LEU A 72 -4.77 9.22 -2.83
CA LEU A 72 -3.46 8.63 -3.11
C LEU A 72 -3.28 8.25 -4.58
N GLU A 73 -4.36 7.85 -5.25
CA GLU A 73 -4.36 7.52 -6.67
C GLU A 73 -4.32 8.75 -7.58
N VAL A 74 -5.05 9.81 -7.22
CA VAL A 74 -5.20 11.01 -8.08
C VAL A 74 -4.14 12.08 -7.79
N TYR A 75 -3.76 12.28 -6.53
CA TYR A 75 -2.85 13.39 -6.12
C TYR A 75 -1.62 12.90 -5.32
N PRO A 76 -0.83 11.95 -5.82
CA PRO A 76 0.32 11.42 -5.10
C PRO A 76 1.41 12.48 -4.85
N GLU A 77 1.55 13.49 -5.70
CA GLU A 77 2.48 14.61 -5.46
C GLU A 77 2.10 15.47 -4.25
N THR A 78 0.80 15.66 -4.01
CA THR A 78 0.33 16.38 -2.81
C THR A 78 0.65 15.56 -1.57
N VAL A 79 0.50 14.23 -1.66
CA VAL A 79 0.83 13.30 -0.58
C VAL A 79 2.35 13.23 -0.30
N ALA A 80 3.19 13.43 -1.30
CA ALA A 80 4.64 13.52 -1.11
C ALA A 80 5.07 14.80 -0.36
N GLN A 81 4.25 15.86 -0.40
CA GLN A 81 4.53 17.14 0.25
C GLN A 81 4.06 17.21 1.71
N LEU A 82 3.49 16.12 2.23
CA LEU A 82 2.95 16.12 3.58
C LEU A 82 4.04 16.22 4.64
N ASN A 83 3.66 16.83 5.76
CA ASN A 83 4.47 16.76 6.97
C ASN A 83 4.57 15.29 7.46
N SER A 84 5.56 15.02 8.30
CA SER A 84 5.82 13.65 8.77
C SER A 84 4.65 13.06 9.54
N GLU A 85 3.92 13.85 10.32
CA GLU A 85 2.84 13.36 11.18
C GLU A 85 1.63 12.89 10.35
N ALA A 86 1.16 13.72 9.43
CA ALA A 86 0.02 13.38 8.58
C ALA A 86 0.37 12.25 7.60
N PHE A 87 1.60 12.23 7.09
CA PHE A 87 2.07 11.12 6.27
C PHE A 87 2.07 9.83 7.10
N THR A 88 2.69 9.79 8.28
CA THR A 88 2.66 8.61 9.17
C THR A 88 1.24 8.16 9.50
N HIS A 89 0.30 9.08 9.71
CA HIS A 89 -1.10 8.71 9.93
C HIS A 89 -1.72 8.01 8.71
N VAL A 90 -1.57 8.57 7.50
CA VAL A 90 -2.08 7.95 6.26
C VAL A 90 -1.58 6.51 6.13
N LEU A 91 -0.32 6.28 6.45
CA LEU A 91 0.30 4.97 6.34
C LEU A 91 -0.17 4.02 7.44
N GLY A 92 -0.32 4.51 8.67
CA GLY A 92 -0.93 3.74 9.76
C GLY A 92 -2.34 3.27 9.41
N THR A 93 -3.12 4.11 8.71
CA THR A 93 -4.42 3.74 8.17
C THR A 93 -4.31 2.63 7.10
N LEU A 94 -3.37 2.74 6.16
CA LEU A 94 -3.16 1.72 5.12
C LEU A 94 -2.69 0.39 5.73
N ASP A 95 -1.74 0.42 6.66
CA ASP A 95 -1.22 -0.76 7.36
C ASP A 95 -2.34 -1.46 8.15
N PHE A 96 -3.19 -0.68 8.84
CA PHE A 96 -4.38 -1.18 9.51
C PHE A 96 -5.38 -1.82 8.53
N GLY A 97 -5.57 -1.23 7.35
CA GLY A 97 -6.45 -1.76 6.31
C GLY A 97 -5.98 -3.07 5.69
N LEU A 98 -4.66 -3.29 5.61
CA LEU A 98 -4.05 -4.52 5.07
C LEU A 98 -4.05 -5.67 6.09
N HIS A 99 -3.71 -5.43 7.35
CA HIS A 99 -3.52 -6.47 8.38
C HIS A 99 -4.80 -6.77 9.18
N HIS A 100 -5.94 -6.85 8.49
CA HIS A 100 -7.23 -7.06 9.14
C HIS A 100 -7.46 -8.47 9.74
N GLN A 101 -6.40 -9.27 9.87
CA GLN A 101 -6.28 -10.28 10.92
C GLN A 101 -5.42 -9.67 12.03
N GLY A 102 -6.05 -9.08 13.05
CA GLY A 102 -5.36 -8.26 14.04
C GLY A 102 -4.08 -8.87 14.60
N VAL A 103 -2.93 -8.41 14.11
CA VAL A 103 -1.61 -8.56 14.72
C VAL A 103 -0.74 -7.37 14.31
N VAL A 104 -0.68 -6.33 15.14
CA VAL A 104 0.49 -5.44 15.16
C VAL A 104 1.45 -6.04 16.18
N ALA A 105 2.27 -6.99 15.72
CA ALA A 105 3.47 -7.35 16.45
C ALA A 105 4.52 -6.29 16.10
N ILE A 106 4.77 -5.38 17.05
CA ILE A 106 6.07 -4.99 17.61
C ILE A 106 5.83 -3.71 18.45
N TRP A 107 5.56 -3.86 19.76
CA TRP A 107 6.03 -3.00 20.86
C TRP A 107 5.86 -3.82 22.16
N PRO A 108 6.80 -3.75 23.13
CA PRO A 108 6.74 -4.56 24.34
C PRO A 108 5.66 -4.01 25.27
N GLY A 109 4.48 -4.63 25.29
CA GLY A 109 3.47 -4.36 26.32
C GLY A 109 2.03 -4.29 25.82
N GLY A 110 1.42 -5.46 25.60
CA GLY A 110 -0.03 -5.62 25.66
C GLY A 110 -0.77 -5.58 24.32
N CYS A 111 -1.45 -6.68 23.99
CA CYS A 111 -2.35 -6.81 22.85
C CYS A 111 -3.79 -6.48 23.28
N ILE A 112 -4.49 -5.61 22.56
CA ILE A 112 -5.95 -5.61 22.56
C ILE A 112 -6.39 -6.13 21.19
N LEU A 113 -6.94 -7.34 21.21
CA LEU A 113 -7.60 -7.97 20.07
C LEU A 113 -8.91 -7.21 19.80
N VAL A 114 -8.92 -6.32 18.80
CA VAL A 114 -10.17 -5.78 18.27
C VAL A 114 -10.47 -6.48 16.96
N CYS A 115 -11.21 -7.59 17.03
CA CYS A 115 -11.86 -8.17 15.87
C CYS A 115 -12.93 -7.17 15.40
N ILE A 116 -12.69 -6.49 14.27
CA ILE A 116 -13.75 -5.85 13.52
C ILE A 116 -14.24 -6.93 12.53
N PRO A 117 -15.49 -7.42 12.60
CA PRO A 117 -15.92 -8.60 11.84
C PRO A 117 -16.20 -8.37 10.34
N SER A 118 -15.64 -7.34 9.70
CA SER A 118 -15.98 -7.01 8.31
C SER A 118 -15.11 -5.88 7.75
N CYS A 119 -13.83 -6.12 7.46
CA CYS A 119 -13.24 -5.45 6.30
C CYS A 119 -13.37 -6.40 5.11
N ASP A 120 -14.32 -6.06 4.25
CA ASP A 120 -14.52 -6.69 2.96
C ASP A 120 -13.21 -6.67 2.17
N ALA A 121 -13.00 -7.67 1.31
CA ALA A 121 -11.91 -7.68 0.33
C ALA A 121 -11.77 -6.33 -0.41
N GLU A 122 -12.86 -5.56 -0.50
CA GLU A 122 -12.88 -4.19 -1.02
C GLU A 122 -11.96 -3.20 -0.28
N ILE A 123 -11.85 -3.24 1.05
CA ILE A 123 -10.96 -2.34 1.80
C ILE A 123 -9.49 -2.71 1.56
N ILE A 124 -9.20 -4.00 1.56
CA ILE A 124 -7.85 -4.49 1.21
C ILE A 124 -7.53 -4.07 -0.22
N ASP A 125 -8.46 -4.22 -1.15
CA ASP A 125 -8.30 -3.76 -2.54
C ASP A 125 -8.04 -2.25 -2.65
N MET A 126 -8.76 -1.41 -1.90
CA MET A 126 -8.50 0.04 -1.80
C MET A 126 -7.09 0.33 -1.28
N CYS A 127 -6.64 -0.40 -0.25
CA CYS A 127 -5.28 -0.25 0.27
C CYS A 127 -4.24 -0.68 -0.77
N LEU A 128 -4.45 -1.79 -1.47
CA LEU A 128 -3.55 -2.27 -2.52
C LEU A 128 -3.47 -1.28 -3.69
N ARG A 129 -4.59 -0.69 -4.11
CA ARG A 129 -4.61 0.39 -5.13
C ARG A 129 -3.84 1.62 -4.67
N SER A 130 -4.03 2.02 -3.42
CA SER A 130 -3.28 3.12 -2.80
C SER A 130 -1.77 2.87 -2.81
N LEU A 131 -1.34 1.68 -2.40
CA LEU A 131 0.06 1.29 -2.37
C LEU A 131 0.68 1.25 -3.76
N LYS A 132 -0.04 0.67 -4.73
CA LYS A 132 0.36 0.69 -6.14
C LYS A 132 0.63 2.13 -6.60
N ALA A 133 -0.28 3.06 -6.31
CA ALA A 133 -0.15 4.45 -6.72
C ALA A 133 1.08 5.11 -6.10
N LEU A 134 1.26 4.99 -4.79
CA LEU A 134 2.41 5.55 -4.06
C LEU A 134 3.74 4.97 -4.54
N ALA A 135 3.85 3.64 -4.64
CA ALA A 135 5.06 2.98 -5.08
C ALA A 135 5.38 3.31 -6.55
N SER A 136 4.36 3.36 -7.42
CA SER A 136 4.54 3.73 -8.83
C SER A 136 4.98 5.18 -8.99
N TYR A 137 4.40 6.10 -8.21
CA TYR A 137 4.79 7.50 -8.19
C TYR A 137 6.25 7.65 -7.75
N HIS A 138 6.61 7.03 -6.62
CA HIS A 138 7.98 7.05 -6.12
C HIS A 138 8.97 6.50 -7.17
N TYR A 139 8.69 5.34 -7.75
CA TYR A 139 9.55 4.71 -8.75
C TYR A 139 9.77 5.58 -10.01
N LYS A 140 8.70 6.21 -10.51
CA LYS A 140 8.76 7.07 -11.71
C LYS A 140 9.54 8.36 -11.44
N GLU A 141 9.31 8.97 -10.28
CA GLU A 141 9.99 10.21 -9.90
C GLU A 141 11.48 9.98 -9.62
N THR A 142 11.84 8.89 -8.93
CA THR A 142 13.26 8.54 -8.70
C THR A 142 13.97 8.15 -9.98
N GLY A 143 13.29 7.44 -10.89
CA GLY A 143 13.81 7.17 -12.24
C GLY A 143 14.04 8.44 -13.08
N SER A 144 13.34 9.53 -12.76
CA SER A 144 13.50 10.84 -13.41
C SER A 144 14.49 11.76 -12.67
N GLY A 145 15.21 11.26 -11.66
CA GLY A 145 16.18 12.02 -10.87
C GLY A 145 15.59 12.92 -9.78
N LYS A 146 14.30 12.78 -9.47
CA LYS A 146 13.63 13.51 -8.39
C LYS A 146 13.57 12.66 -7.11
N THR A 147 13.23 13.28 -5.99
CA THR A 147 13.14 12.62 -4.67
C THR A 147 11.92 11.71 -4.48
N GLY A 148 10.90 11.77 -5.36
CA GLY A 148 9.64 11.05 -5.21
C GLY A 148 8.94 11.40 -3.89
N LEU A 149 8.54 10.40 -3.12
CA LEU A 149 8.00 10.54 -1.74
C LEU A 149 8.97 11.17 -0.71
N GLY A 150 10.21 11.50 -1.10
CA GLY A 150 11.14 12.26 -0.27
C GLY A 150 11.63 11.50 0.96
N LEU A 151 11.80 12.22 2.07
CA LEU A 151 12.30 11.70 3.35
C LEU A 151 11.45 10.55 3.90
N HIS A 152 10.21 10.40 3.44
CA HIS A 152 9.31 9.35 3.92
C HIS A 152 9.55 7.99 3.27
N ALA A 153 10.15 7.95 2.07
CA ALA A 153 10.52 6.70 1.41
C ALA A 153 11.91 6.20 1.80
N ALA A 154 12.84 7.11 2.11
CA ALA A 154 14.17 6.75 2.55
C ALA A 154 14.14 6.33 4.03
N GLY A 155 14.78 5.21 4.36
CA GLY A 155 14.94 4.81 5.76
C GLY A 155 15.71 5.86 6.56
N LEU A 156 15.12 6.36 7.65
CA LEU A 156 15.75 7.35 8.52
C LEU A 156 16.67 6.65 9.53
N LYS A 157 17.87 7.19 9.76
CA LYS A 157 18.62 6.82 10.97
C LYS A 157 17.98 7.54 12.15
N ASP A 158 17.53 6.79 13.16
CA ASP A 158 17.11 7.41 14.41
C ASP A 158 18.31 8.03 15.13
N SER A 159 18.05 8.86 16.15
CA SER A 159 19.09 9.49 16.97
C SER A 159 19.99 8.49 17.72
N GLY A 160 19.62 7.20 17.73
CA GLY A 160 20.38 6.09 18.31
C GLY A 160 21.20 5.29 17.28
N GLY A 161 21.20 5.69 16.01
CA GLY A 161 21.94 5.02 14.94
C GLY A 161 21.24 3.79 14.34
N ASN A 162 20.02 3.46 14.76
CA ASN A 162 19.24 2.40 14.14
C ASN A 162 18.60 2.91 12.84
N LEU A 163 18.75 2.13 11.77
CA LEU A 163 18.09 2.41 10.51
C LEU A 163 16.60 2.05 10.65
N ARG A 164 15.73 3.05 10.73
CA ARG A 164 14.30 2.86 10.46
C ARG A 164 14.14 2.57 8.99
N GLU A 165 13.38 1.54 8.68
CA GLU A 165 13.14 1.13 7.30
C GLU A 165 12.22 2.13 6.61
N GLY A 166 12.44 2.30 5.30
CA GLY A 166 11.58 3.13 4.48
C GLY A 166 10.15 2.60 4.44
N ILE A 167 9.19 3.44 4.13
CA ILE A 167 7.79 3.02 4.13
C ILE A 167 7.50 1.92 3.10
N LEU A 168 8.13 2.00 1.92
CA LEU A 168 7.98 1.02 0.86
C LEU A 168 8.55 -0.34 1.30
N SER A 169 9.63 -0.33 2.09
CA SER A 169 10.19 -1.52 2.71
C SER A 169 9.22 -2.19 3.69
N GLN A 170 8.49 -1.42 4.50
CA GLN A 170 7.47 -1.95 5.40
C GLN A 170 6.32 -2.60 4.63
N PHE A 171 5.78 -1.93 3.60
CA PHE A 171 4.68 -2.49 2.82
C PHE A 171 5.08 -3.66 1.94
N LEU A 172 6.32 -3.70 1.44
CA LEU A 172 6.83 -4.86 0.73
C LEU A 172 6.78 -6.10 1.64
N ARG A 173 7.21 -5.97 2.91
CA ARG A 173 7.12 -7.05 3.89
C ARG A 173 5.69 -7.45 4.20
N ALA A 174 4.84 -6.47 4.53
CA ALA A 174 3.44 -6.69 4.83
C ALA A 174 2.73 -7.45 3.70
N LEU A 175 2.96 -7.03 2.46
CA LEU A 175 2.32 -7.63 1.30
C LEU A 175 2.85 -9.04 0.99
N LEU A 176 4.15 -9.29 1.16
CA LEU A 176 4.70 -10.64 1.07
C LEU A 176 4.17 -11.53 2.19
N GLN A 177 4.02 -11.01 3.41
CA GLN A 177 3.45 -11.73 4.55
C GLN A 177 1.99 -12.13 4.28
N LEU A 178 1.17 -11.17 3.85
CA LEU A 178 -0.22 -11.38 3.44
C LEU A 178 -0.31 -12.46 2.35
N LEU A 179 0.49 -12.34 1.30
CA LEU A 179 0.46 -13.24 0.15
C LEU A 179 0.96 -14.65 0.46
N LEU A 180 2.02 -14.80 1.27
CA LEU A 180 2.63 -16.09 1.52
C LEU A 180 1.93 -16.84 2.64
N PHE A 181 1.55 -16.16 3.72
CA PHE A 181 1.16 -16.80 4.97
C PHE A 181 -0.31 -16.62 5.33
N GLU A 182 -0.95 -15.48 5.03
CA GLU A 182 -2.31 -15.18 5.51
C GLU A 182 -3.43 -15.65 4.58
N ASP A 183 -4.61 -15.95 5.12
CA ASP A 183 -5.77 -16.32 4.31
C ASP A 183 -6.47 -15.07 3.76
N TYR A 184 -6.67 -15.05 2.44
CA TYR A 184 -7.26 -13.93 1.71
C TYR A 184 -8.11 -14.42 0.53
N SER A 185 -8.99 -13.55 0.02
CA SER A 185 -9.79 -13.86 -1.18
C SER A 185 -8.88 -13.93 -2.42
N PRO A 186 -8.97 -14.97 -3.25
CA PRO A 186 -8.16 -15.09 -4.48
C PRO A 186 -8.36 -13.90 -5.45
N ASP A 187 -9.49 -13.20 -5.37
CA ASP A 187 -9.77 -12.00 -6.16
C ASP A 187 -8.75 -10.88 -5.91
N LEU A 188 -8.12 -10.86 -4.72
CA LEU A 188 -7.11 -9.86 -4.34
C LEU A 188 -5.75 -10.08 -5.00
N VAL A 189 -5.48 -11.27 -5.56
CA VAL A 189 -4.15 -11.59 -6.12
C VAL A 189 -3.77 -10.62 -7.24
N SER A 190 -4.73 -10.20 -8.06
CA SER A 190 -4.47 -9.25 -9.15
C SER A 190 -4.08 -7.87 -8.63
N SER A 191 -4.82 -7.36 -7.64
CA SER A 191 -4.55 -6.05 -7.01
C SER A 191 -3.26 -6.08 -6.18
N ALA A 192 -2.99 -7.20 -5.52
CA ALA A 192 -1.77 -7.40 -4.76
C ALA A 192 -0.55 -7.49 -5.67
N ALA A 193 -0.65 -8.16 -6.82
CA ALA A 193 0.41 -8.18 -7.83
C ALA A 193 0.72 -6.76 -8.34
N ASP A 194 -0.32 -5.97 -8.60
CA ASP A 194 -0.17 -4.59 -9.05
C ASP A 194 0.51 -3.70 -8.00
N ALA A 195 0.23 -3.90 -6.71
CA ALA A 195 0.91 -3.18 -5.65
C ALA A 195 2.36 -3.68 -5.46
N LEU A 196 2.58 -4.99 -5.56
CA LEU A 196 3.86 -5.63 -5.27
C LEU A 196 4.93 -5.33 -6.31
N LEU A 197 4.57 -5.24 -7.60
CA LEU A 197 5.53 -4.97 -8.68
C LEU A 197 6.34 -3.67 -8.46
N PRO A 198 5.73 -2.48 -8.33
CA PRO A 198 6.48 -1.26 -8.07
C PRO A 198 7.21 -1.28 -6.73
N LEU A 199 6.67 -1.93 -5.69
CA LEU A 199 7.35 -2.10 -4.40
C LEU A 199 8.67 -2.88 -4.55
N ILE A 200 8.66 -4.01 -5.28
CA ILE A 200 9.86 -4.80 -5.56
C ILE A 200 10.86 -3.99 -6.37
N LEU A 201 10.41 -3.23 -7.37
CA LEU A 201 11.30 -2.41 -8.21
C LEU A 201 11.98 -1.29 -7.41
N CYS A 202 11.28 -0.68 -6.45
CA CYS A 202 11.85 0.28 -5.51
C CYS A 202 12.81 -0.35 -4.51
N GLU A 203 12.52 -1.56 -4.04
CA GLU A 203 13.17 -2.18 -2.88
C GLU A 203 13.80 -3.55 -3.21
N GLN A 204 14.54 -3.62 -4.32
CA GLN A 204 15.13 -4.86 -4.84
C GLN A 204 16.04 -5.53 -3.81
N GLY A 205 16.85 -4.75 -3.11
CA GLY A 205 17.76 -5.27 -2.07
C GLY A 205 17.01 -5.86 -0.87
N LEU A 206 15.86 -5.32 -0.51
CA LEU A 206 15.03 -5.90 0.53
C LEU A 206 14.34 -7.18 0.05
N TYR A 207 13.77 -7.17 -1.15
CA TYR A 207 13.15 -8.37 -1.74
C TYR A 207 14.13 -9.55 -1.76
N GLN A 208 15.38 -9.32 -2.18
CA GLN A 208 16.43 -10.34 -2.20
C GLN A 208 16.76 -10.85 -0.79
N ARG A 209 16.89 -9.95 0.21
CA ARG A 209 17.14 -10.34 1.59
C ARG A 209 16.01 -11.19 2.17
N LEU A 210 14.76 -10.77 2.03
CA LEU A 210 13.60 -11.53 2.49
C LEU A 210 13.50 -12.90 1.80
N GLY A 211 13.76 -12.94 0.48
CA GLY A 211 13.83 -14.19 -0.27
C GLY A 211 14.89 -15.14 0.29
N ASN A 212 16.10 -14.64 0.54
CA ASN A 212 17.19 -15.44 1.11
C ASN A 212 16.86 -15.93 2.53
N GLU A 213 16.29 -15.09 3.39
CA GLU A 213 15.84 -15.50 4.73
C GLU A 213 14.83 -16.65 4.66
N LEU A 214 13.88 -16.60 3.72
CA LEU A 214 12.91 -17.68 3.53
C LEU A 214 13.55 -18.97 3.01
N ILE A 215 14.55 -18.85 2.12
CA ILE A 215 15.33 -19.97 1.57
C ILE A 215 16.17 -20.63 2.67
N GLU A 216 16.85 -19.84 3.52
CA GLU A 216 17.69 -20.35 4.61
C GLU A 216 16.89 -21.07 5.69
N ARG A 217 15.65 -20.63 5.93
CA ARG A 217 14.71 -21.33 6.84
C ARG A 217 14.28 -22.71 6.31
N GLN A 218 14.50 -23.03 5.03
CA GLN A 218 14.15 -24.33 4.47
C GLN A 218 15.17 -25.41 4.85
N ALA A 219 14.79 -26.28 5.79
CA ALA A 219 15.58 -27.48 6.12
C ALA A 219 15.67 -28.45 4.93
N ASN A 220 14.61 -28.60 4.14
CA ASN A 220 14.58 -29.54 3.02
C ASN A 220 15.30 -28.96 1.79
N PRO A 221 16.38 -29.59 1.29
CA PRO A 221 17.14 -29.09 0.14
C PRO A 221 16.33 -28.98 -1.15
N THR A 222 15.32 -29.84 -1.34
CA THR A 222 14.48 -29.82 -2.55
C THR A 222 13.47 -28.68 -2.51
N LEU A 223 12.87 -28.40 -1.34
CA LEU A 223 11.99 -27.24 -1.17
C LEU A 223 12.77 -25.93 -1.24
N ARG A 224 14.01 -25.93 -0.71
CA ARG A 224 14.92 -24.79 -0.79
C ARG A 224 15.24 -24.38 -2.22
N SER A 225 15.59 -25.33 -3.10
CA SER A 225 15.87 -25.05 -4.51
C SER A 225 14.60 -24.62 -5.27
N ARG A 226 13.45 -25.26 -4.98
CA ARG A 226 12.16 -24.87 -5.55
C ARG A 226 11.79 -23.42 -5.19
N LEU A 227 11.92 -23.06 -3.91
CA LEU A 227 11.65 -21.70 -3.45
C LEU A 227 12.57 -20.66 -4.09
N ALA A 228 13.88 -20.95 -4.19
CA ALA A 228 14.84 -20.09 -4.85
C ALA A 228 14.49 -19.85 -6.33
N ASN A 229 14.15 -20.93 -7.05
CA ASN A 229 13.75 -20.84 -8.46
C ASN A 229 12.44 -20.05 -8.64
N ALA A 230 11.47 -20.25 -7.75
CA ALA A 230 10.19 -19.56 -7.78
C ALA A 230 10.35 -18.06 -7.50
N LEU A 231 11.13 -17.67 -6.48
CA LEU A 231 11.45 -16.27 -6.15
C LEU A 231 12.19 -15.57 -7.30
N GLN A 232 13.10 -16.26 -7.98
CA GLN A 232 13.78 -15.71 -9.14
C GLN A 232 12.81 -15.55 -10.32
N SER A 233 12.01 -16.59 -10.60
CA SER A 233 11.05 -16.59 -11.70
C SER A 233 9.98 -15.51 -11.54
N LEU A 234 9.63 -15.14 -10.30
CA LEU A 234 8.67 -14.07 -10.02
C LEU A 234 9.05 -12.75 -10.74
N ILE A 235 10.35 -12.42 -10.74
CA ILE A 235 10.87 -11.15 -11.27
C ILE A 235 11.56 -11.28 -12.64
N SER A 236 11.86 -12.49 -13.12
CA SER A 236 12.58 -12.68 -14.40
C SER A 236 11.79 -13.42 -15.48
N ALA A 237 10.70 -14.12 -15.13
CA ALA A 237 9.93 -14.89 -16.11
C ALA A 237 9.08 -13.99 -17.03
N ASN A 238 8.66 -14.56 -18.16
CA ASN A 238 7.77 -13.91 -19.14
C ASN A 238 8.29 -12.58 -19.72
N GLN A 239 9.62 -12.39 -19.75
CA GLN A 239 10.27 -11.17 -20.27
C GLN A 239 9.83 -9.91 -19.52
N LEU A 240 9.62 -10.03 -18.20
CA LEU A 240 9.33 -8.89 -17.34
C LEU A 240 10.50 -7.90 -17.40
N SER A 241 10.21 -6.63 -17.67
CA SER A 241 11.19 -5.54 -17.58
C SER A 241 10.87 -4.63 -16.39
N SER A 242 11.71 -3.62 -16.17
CA SER A 242 11.60 -2.68 -15.06
C SER A 242 10.63 -1.52 -15.33
N THR A 243 9.80 -1.59 -16.39
CA THR A 243 8.80 -0.56 -16.72
C THR A 243 7.45 -0.85 -16.07
N LEU A 244 6.74 0.21 -15.63
CA LEU A 244 5.42 0.13 -15.01
C LEU A 244 4.28 0.34 -16.04
N ASP A 245 4.32 -0.42 -17.14
CA ASP A 245 3.33 -0.40 -18.21
C ASP A 245 2.36 -1.59 -18.11
N ARG A 246 1.23 -1.50 -18.82
CA ARG A 246 0.14 -2.48 -18.75
C ARG A 246 0.60 -3.91 -19.03
N ILE A 247 1.56 -4.09 -19.94
CA ILE A 247 2.04 -5.42 -20.35
C ILE A 247 2.82 -6.05 -19.20
N ASN A 248 3.71 -5.32 -18.54
CA ASN A 248 4.46 -5.83 -17.40
C ASN A 248 3.59 -6.12 -16.19
N TYR A 249 2.56 -5.33 -15.92
CA TYR A 249 1.57 -5.68 -14.89
C TYR A 249 0.88 -7.01 -15.19
N GLN A 250 0.46 -7.25 -16.44
CA GLN A 250 -0.13 -8.54 -16.83
C GLN A 250 0.84 -9.71 -16.69
N ARG A 251 2.10 -9.52 -17.11
CA ARG A 251 3.16 -10.53 -16.98
C ARG A 251 3.43 -10.84 -15.51
N PHE A 252 3.57 -9.82 -14.67
CA PHE A 252 3.84 -9.99 -13.25
C PHE A 252 2.67 -10.66 -12.51
N ARG A 253 1.42 -10.31 -12.81
CA ARG A 253 0.24 -11.03 -12.27
C ARG A 253 0.30 -12.53 -12.57
N LYS A 254 0.67 -12.91 -13.79
CA LYS A 254 0.84 -14.31 -14.19
C LYS A 254 1.99 -14.97 -13.41
N ASN A 255 3.13 -14.29 -13.29
CA ASN A 255 4.27 -14.76 -12.52
C ASN A 255 3.89 -15.00 -11.04
N LEU A 256 3.20 -14.04 -10.42
CA LEU A 256 2.78 -14.12 -9.03
C LEU A 256 1.78 -15.25 -8.80
N SER A 257 0.79 -15.41 -9.68
CA SER A 257 -0.18 -16.51 -9.57
C SER A 257 0.52 -17.88 -9.58
N ASN A 258 1.44 -18.09 -10.54
CA ASN A 258 2.24 -19.31 -10.62
C ASN A 258 3.11 -19.51 -9.37
N PHE A 259 3.80 -18.45 -8.94
CA PHE A 259 4.62 -18.46 -7.73
C PHE A 259 3.82 -18.91 -6.51
N LEU A 260 2.64 -18.32 -6.27
CA LEU A 260 1.80 -18.65 -5.12
C LEU A 260 1.30 -20.10 -5.15
N ILE A 261 0.92 -20.62 -6.33
CA ILE A 261 0.54 -22.03 -6.50
C ILE A 261 1.72 -22.95 -6.13
N GLU A 262 2.94 -22.60 -6.55
CA GLU A 262 4.11 -23.43 -6.30
C GLU A 262 4.56 -23.42 -4.84
N VAL A 263 4.57 -22.25 -4.19
CA VAL A 263 5.24 -22.07 -2.88
C VAL A 263 4.31 -22.13 -1.67
N ARG A 264 3.07 -21.64 -1.76
CA ARG A 264 2.21 -21.50 -0.57
C ARG A 264 1.94 -22.83 0.12
N GLY A 265 1.81 -23.90 -0.66
CA GLY A 265 1.48 -25.23 -0.14
C GLY A 265 2.49 -25.76 0.87
N PHE A 266 3.80 -25.51 0.67
CA PHE A 266 4.83 -25.98 1.59
C PHE A 266 5.35 -24.89 2.53
N LEU A 267 5.13 -23.61 2.22
CA LEU A 267 5.48 -22.51 3.12
C LEU A 267 4.55 -22.45 4.35
N ARG A 268 3.28 -22.85 4.21
CA ARG A 268 2.28 -22.83 5.28
C ARG A 268 2.30 -24.05 6.20
N THR A 269 3.04 -25.10 5.82
CA THR A 269 3.16 -26.34 6.60
C THR A 269 4.40 -26.34 7.51
N MET A 270 5.18 -25.25 7.51
CA MET A 270 6.35 -25.08 8.36
C MET A 270 6.01 -24.45 9.69
#